data_AF-A0A9D8DU62-F1
#
_entry.id   AF-A0A9D8DU62-F1
#
_cell.length_a   1.000
_cell.length_b   1.000
_cell.length_c   1.000
_cell.angle_alpha   90.00
_cell.angle_beta   90.00
_cell.angle_gamma   90.00
#
_symmetry.space_group_name_H-M   'P 1'
#
loop_
_entity.id
_entity.type
_entity.pdbx_description
1 polymer ?
#
loop_
_entity_poly.entity_id
_entity_poly.type
_entity_poly.pdbx_seq_one_letter_code
_entity_poly.pdbx_strand_id
1 'polypeptide(L)'
;MMRRSGLVRAVGLAVPLVLGASVLLAPPATARPTDIPEMPTQCRSSYKTAVQWKADVSQVASGRIFRMDGHTVRLDRKGWRANDPKDPSWTLWFHSLAWLVPLALDDSATAVEVFEERDRALPDPGDISDKAALRSVGWTQGQFRTRLETVTCLYALTRHERLLPIAKRLAEANLDATRYPGPPNFPVHNHGAMSNVALLQAGKAFGVTAWEDAALKRFERDMPEVFEPCGMMYEQASGYQLLNVRLYSKAAERLGRPLVRPAAALAALVRPDGVLEAIGDGQPTTGTPPSGESLWCTKTGWAASTVDDMHFTLRFGPSMKFHGHRDHGSMTWFTYGIPVLSDRGLYDKERNARYQYAHAMAAHSVFEPVGLPNLNPDTEGERLTDTSFQLTGSHDGIDRTRTVTFTRERLTVRDEGSGAKEWIQHFQLAPGWTPTRTGARHESGATLTIDCPRWKAVEVEAFTAWRTAVPAWDLQCRVTAKKGEDARATTTLTVNPSVDG
;
A
#
# COMPACT_ATOMS: atom_id res chain seq x y z
N MET A 1 91.72 10.72 34.06
CA MET A 1 91.82 11.90 33.18
C MET A 1 91.19 11.55 31.84
N MET A 2 90.15 12.31 31.45
CA MET A 2 89.56 12.50 30.11
C MET A 2 89.43 11.35 29.08
N ARG A 3 88.15 11.01 28.82
CA ARG A 3 87.40 10.92 27.53
C ARG A 3 88.01 10.18 26.32
N ARG A 4 87.24 9.20 25.81
CA ARG A 4 86.46 9.23 24.54
C ARG A 4 85.63 7.94 24.42
N SER A 5 84.30 8.04 24.40
CA SER A 5 83.41 7.94 23.21
C SER A 5 83.12 6.50 22.77
N GLY A 6 82.02 5.93 23.26
CA GLY A 6 81.46 4.65 22.81
C GLY A 6 79.99 4.81 22.40
N LEU A 7 79.72 4.46 21.15
CA LEU A 7 78.40 4.31 20.53
C LEU A 7 77.52 3.33 21.34
N VAL A 8 76.27 3.69 21.63
CA VAL A 8 75.22 2.72 22.03
C VAL A 8 74.00 2.93 21.15
N ARG A 9 73.59 1.83 20.49
CA ARG A 9 72.41 1.67 19.65
C ARG A 9 71.14 1.85 20.50
N ALA A 10 70.24 2.74 20.08
CA ALA A 10 68.88 2.79 20.58
C ALA A 10 68.01 1.78 19.80
N VAL A 11 67.39 0.87 20.52
CA VAL A 11 66.34 -0.03 20.03
C VAL A 11 65.02 0.73 20.09
N GLY A 12 64.50 1.13 18.93
CA GLY A 12 63.15 1.66 18.80
C GLY A 12 62.16 0.52 18.62
N LEU A 13 61.37 0.22 19.65
CA LEU A 13 60.14 -0.57 19.52
C LEU A 13 59.06 0.31 18.87
N ALA A 14 58.70 -0.01 17.63
CA ALA A 14 57.51 0.51 16.99
C ALA A 14 56.30 -0.33 17.42
N VAL A 15 55.39 0.27 18.18
CA VAL A 15 54.05 -0.27 18.47
C VAL A 15 53.11 0.20 17.35
N PRO A 16 52.44 -0.69 16.60
CA PRO A 16 51.40 -0.26 15.68
C PRO A 16 50.13 0.08 16.47
N LEU A 17 49.78 1.36 16.52
CA LEU A 17 48.43 1.80 16.87
C LEU A 17 47.49 1.34 15.75
N VAL A 18 46.71 0.28 16.00
CA VAL A 18 45.56 -0.09 15.19
C VAL A 18 44.36 0.71 15.70
N LEU A 19 44.14 1.89 15.10
CA LEU A 19 42.88 2.61 15.20
C LEU A 19 41.85 1.85 14.36
N GLY A 20 41.10 0.96 15.02
CA GLY A 20 39.92 0.31 14.45
C GLY A 20 38.78 1.32 14.34
N ALA A 21 38.74 2.08 13.24
CA ALA A 21 37.55 2.79 12.81
C ALA A 21 36.54 1.75 12.30
N SER A 22 35.67 1.27 13.17
CA SER A 22 34.48 0.50 12.79
C SER A 22 33.51 1.44 12.10
N VAL A 23 33.76 1.74 10.83
CA VAL A 23 32.76 2.31 9.94
C VAL A 23 31.70 1.21 9.78
N LEU A 24 30.57 1.38 10.46
CA LEU A 24 29.34 0.68 10.16
C LEU A 24 28.96 1.07 8.73
N LEU A 25 29.47 0.33 7.74
CA LEU A 25 28.97 0.37 6.38
C LEU A 25 27.51 -0.07 6.48
N ALA A 26 26.60 0.89 6.34
CA ALA A 26 25.22 0.58 6.01
C ALA A 26 25.24 -0.46 4.88
N PRO A 27 24.41 -1.53 4.95
CA PRO A 27 24.32 -2.47 3.86
C PRO A 27 24.12 -1.67 2.56
N PRO A 28 24.89 -1.95 1.49
CA PRO A 28 24.79 -1.18 0.27
C PRO A 28 23.32 -1.16 -0.12
N ALA A 29 22.77 0.04 -0.28
CA ALA A 29 21.45 0.21 -0.86
C ALA A 29 21.45 -0.65 -2.13
N THR A 30 20.67 -1.74 -2.12
CA THR A 30 20.53 -2.61 -3.29
C THR A 30 20.19 -1.69 -4.44
N ALA A 31 21.11 -1.55 -5.38
CA ALA A 31 20.93 -0.70 -6.54
C ALA A 31 19.59 -1.09 -7.16
N ARG A 32 18.63 -0.15 -7.16
CA ARG A 32 17.41 -0.34 -7.94
C ARG A 32 17.87 -0.69 -9.35
N PRO A 33 17.31 -1.71 -10.02
CA PRO A 33 17.72 -2.06 -11.38
C PRO A 33 17.71 -0.79 -12.23
N THR A 34 18.90 -0.27 -12.56
CA THR A 34 19.08 1.07 -13.14
C THR A 34 18.75 1.09 -14.62
N ASP A 35 18.57 -0.08 -15.22
CA ASP A 35 18.49 -0.21 -16.68
C ASP A 35 17.04 -0.52 -17.07
N ILE A 36 16.12 0.42 -16.79
CA ILE A 36 14.85 0.43 -17.51
C ILE A 36 15.19 0.91 -18.93
N PRO A 37 14.96 0.10 -19.98
CA PRO A 37 15.24 0.51 -21.35
C PRO A 37 14.55 1.83 -21.68
N GLU A 38 15.15 2.62 -22.56
CA GLU A 38 14.49 3.81 -23.08
C GLU A 38 13.21 3.39 -23.82
N MET A 39 12.07 3.91 -23.37
CA MET A 39 10.77 3.59 -23.94
C MET A 39 9.77 4.73 -23.69
N PRO A 40 8.71 4.82 -24.52
CA PRO A 40 7.65 5.78 -24.29
C PRO A 40 7.02 5.62 -22.91
N THR A 41 6.58 6.73 -22.31
CA THR A 41 6.11 6.73 -20.91
C THR A 41 4.91 5.81 -20.67
N GLN A 42 4.01 5.66 -21.65
CA GLN A 42 2.89 4.72 -21.64
C GLN A 42 3.32 3.24 -21.52
N CYS A 43 4.55 2.89 -21.91
CA CYS A 43 5.03 1.51 -21.85
C CYS A 43 5.61 1.11 -20.49
N ARG A 44 6.02 2.09 -19.67
CA ARG A 44 6.74 1.83 -18.42
C ARG A 44 5.95 0.98 -17.43
N SER A 45 4.63 1.15 -17.37
CA SER A 45 3.77 0.37 -16.46
C SER A 45 3.72 -1.10 -16.87
N SER A 46 3.36 -1.39 -18.12
CA SER A 46 3.31 -2.76 -18.65
C SER A 46 4.68 -3.45 -18.60
N TYR A 47 5.76 -2.73 -18.90
CA TYR A 47 7.12 -3.28 -18.77
C TYR A 47 7.45 -3.67 -17.32
N LYS A 48 7.21 -2.77 -16.36
CA LYS A 48 7.44 -3.06 -14.94
C LYS A 48 6.62 -4.25 -14.45
N THR A 49 5.36 -4.34 -14.86
CA THR A 49 4.50 -5.49 -14.56
C THR A 49 5.11 -6.78 -15.13
N ALA A 50 5.54 -6.80 -16.40
CA ALA A 50 6.14 -7.97 -17.00
C ALA A 50 7.38 -8.45 -16.21
N VAL A 51 8.25 -7.53 -15.82
CA VAL A 51 9.44 -7.82 -14.99
C VAL A 51 9.04 -8.33 -13.60
N GLN A 52 8.10 -7.66 -12.93
CA GLN A 52 7.61 -8.04 -11.60
C GLN A 52 7.06 -9.47 -11.59
N TRP A 53 6.36 -9.87 -12.65
CA TRP A 53 5.77 -11.20 -12.82
C TRP A 53 6.71 -12.22 -13.47
N LYS A 54 8.00 -11.88 -13.63
CA LYS A 54 9.03 -12.78 -14.18
C LYS A 54 8.61 -13.36 -15.54
N ALA A 55 8.05 -12.51 -16.41
CA ALA A 55 7.66 -12.90 -17.74
C ALA A 55 8.89 -13.30 -18.57
N ASP A 56 8.85 -14.49 -19.16
CA ASP A 56 9.84 -15.00 -20.11
C ASP A 56 9.17 -15.21 -21.47
N VAL A 57 9.66 -14.43 -22.44
CA VAL A 57 9.17 -14.38 -23.83
C VAL A 57 10.14 -14.98 -24.83
N SER A 58 11.24 -15.58 -24.39
CA SER A 58 12.34 -16.07 -25.24
C SER A 58 11.91 -17.15 -26.25
N GLN A 59 10.82 -17.87 -25.97
CA GLN A 59 10.28 -18.94 -26.81
C GLN A 59 8.96 -18.57 -27.49
N VAL A 60 8.54 -17.30 -27.43
CA VAL A 60 7.28 -16.87 -28.06
C VAL A 60 7.40 -16.86 -29.59
N ALA A 61 8.52 -16.37 -30.14
CA ALA A 61 8.74 -16.31 -31.58
C ALA A 61 8.94 -17.71 -32.20
N SER A 62 9.75 -18.56 -31.57
CA SER A 62 10.16 -19.86 -32.14
C SER A 62 9.23 -21.02 -31.78
N GLY A 63 8.58 -20.98 -30.62
CA GLY A 63 7.81 -22.11 -30.09
C GLY A 63 6.40 -21.77 -29.63
N ARG A 64 6.00 -20.48 -29.66
CA ARG A 64 4.74 -20.00 -29.08
C ARG A 64 4.59 -20.47 -27.62
N ILE A 65 5.67 -20.43 -26.85
CA ILE A 65 5.69 -20.77 -25.42
C ILE A 65 5.98 -19.52 -24.61
N PHE A 66 5.11 -19.25 -23.65
CA PHE A 66 5.22 -18.16 -22.69
C PHE A 66 5.38 -18.71 -21.27
N ARG A 67 6.22 -18.08 -20.44
CA ARG A 67 6.33 -18.42 -19.02
C ARG A 67 6.17 -17.18 -18.14
N MET A 68 5.52 -17.33 -16.99
CA MET A 68 5.30 -16.24 -16.03
C MET A 68 5.03 -16.80 -14.65
N ASP A 69 5.82 -16.37 -13.66
CA ASP A 69 5.72 -16.77 -12.26
C ASP A 69 5.42 -18.27 -12.06
N GLY A 70 6.29 -19.13 -12.60
CA GLY A 70 6.18 -20.59 -12.51
C GLY A 70 5.18 -21.27 -13.45
N HIS A 71 4.35 -20.50 -14.17
CA HIS A 71 3.41 -21.03 -15.15
C HIS A 71 4.05 -21.12 -16.53
N THR A 72 3.71 -22.18 -17.29
CA THR A 72 4.08 -22.33 -18.70
C THR A 72 2.81 -22.47 -19.54
N VAL A 73 2.67 -21.63 -20.56
CA VAL A 73 1.52 -21.59 -21.47
C VAL A 73 1.99 -21.73 -22.90
N ARG A 74 1.44 -22.70 -23.63
CA ARG A 74 1.56 -22.76 -25.09
C ARG A 74 0.47 -21.87 -25.70
N LEU A 75 0.83 -20.89 -26.51
CA LEU A 75 -0.07 -19.89 -27.09
C LEU A 75 -0.89 -20.45 -28.26
N ASP A 76 -1.67 -21.49 -27.97
CA ASP A 76 -2.65 -22.08 -28.87
C ASP A 76 -4.08 -21.77 -28.40
N ARG A 77 -5.11 -22.27 -29.11
CA ARG A 77 -6.52 -22.04 -28.76
C ARG A 77 -6.86 -22.42 -27.31
N LYS A 78 -6.21 -23.44 -26.74
CA LYS A 78 -6.45 -23.87 -25.36
C LYS A 78 -5.65 -23.00 -24.39
N GLY A 79 -4.38 -22.74 -24.67
CA GLY A 79 -3.53 -21.95 -23.78
C GLY A 79 -3.92 -20.49 -23.69
N TRP A 80 -4.54 -19.91 -24.73
CA TRP A 80 -5.13 -18.58 -24.63
C TRP A 80 -6.19 -18.48 -23.52
N ARG A 81 -6.85 -19.59 -23.17
CA ARG A 81 -7.84 -19.67 -22.08
C ARG A 81 -7.21 -20.01 -20.72
N ALA A 82 -5.88 -19.95 -20.61
CA ALA A 82 -5.22 -20.24 -19.34
C ALA A 82 -5.72 -19.28 -18.24
N ASN A 83 -5.95 -19.86 -17.07
CA ASN A 83 -6.47 -19.21 -15.87
C ASN A 83 -6.01 -20.03 -14.67
N ASP A 84 -5.58 -19.32 -13.62
CA ASP A 84 -5.33 -19.89 -12.29
C ASP A 84 -6.44 -19.39 -11.33
N PRO A 85 -7.39 -20.24 -10.94
CA PRO A 85 -8.42 -19.88 -9.96
C PRO A 85 -7.88 -19.55 -8.58
N LYS A 86 -6.69 -20.06 -8.22
CA LYS A 86 -6.03 -19.81 -6.93
C LYS A 86 -5.22 -18.52 -6.97
N ASP A 87 -4.70 -18.16 -8.15
CA ASP A 87 -4.04 -16.88 -8.40
C ASP A 87 -4.78 -16.03 -9.46
N PRO A 88 -5.86 -15.32 -9.05
CA PRO A 88 -6.58 -14.42 -9.95
C PRO A 88 -5.71 -13.25 -10.43
N SER A 89 -4.62 -12.91 -9.74
CA SER A 89 -3.68 -11.88 -10.17
C SER A 89 -2.82 -12.37 -11.33
N TRP A 90 -2.29 -13.59 -11.28
CA TRP A 90 -1.63 -14.21 -12.42
C TRP A 90 -2.54 -14.19 -13.67
N THR A 91 -3.81 -14.58 -13.49
CA THR A 91 -4.79 -14.59 -14.59
C THR A 91 -5.04 -13.20 -15.17
N LEU A 92 -5.13 -12.17 -14.33
CA LEU A 92 -5.25 -10.79 -14.77
C LEU A 92 -4.07 -10.40 -15.68
N TRP A 93 -2.84 -10.66 -15.21
CA TRP A 93 -1.65 -10.20 -15.91
C TRP A 93 -1.32 -11.03 -17.16
N PHE A 94 -1.64 -12.32 -17.19
CA PHE A 94 -1.58 -13.11 -18.41
C PHE A 94 -2.47 -12.51 -19.51
N HIS A 95 -3.74 -12.21 -19.18
CA HIS A 95 -4.72 -11.66 -20.14
C HIS A 95 -4.58 -10.14 -20.41
N SER A 96 -3.77 -9.44 -19.61
CA SER A 96 -3.38 -8.04 -19.86
C SER A 96 -2.47 -7.88 -21.08
N LEU A 97 -1.74 -8.96 -21.42
CA LEU A 97 -0.67 -8.97 -22.42
C LEU A 97 0.49 -8.00 -22.15
N ALA A 98 0.63 -7.45 -20.95
CA ALA A 98 1.74 -6.57 -20.58
C ALA A 98 3.13 -7.21 -20.84
N TRP A 99 3.20 -8.54 -20.78
CA TRP A 99 4.38 -9.34 -21.11
C TRP A 99 4.81 -9.26 -22.58
N LEU A 100 3.98 -8.75 -23.49
CA LEU A 100 4.40 -8.45 -24.87
C LEU A 100 5.28 -7.21 -24.97
N VAL A 101 5.34 -6.35 -23.95
CA VAL A 101 6.15 -5.13 -24.01
C VAL A 101 7.66 -5.42 -24.07
N PRO A 102 8.23 -6.28 -23.21
CA PRO A 102 9.62 -6.72 -23.39
C PRO A 102 9.87 -7.34 -24.78
N LEU A 103 8.97 -8.20 -25.26
CA LEU A 103 9.09 -8.79 -26.60
C LEU A 103 9.08 -7.70 -27.69
N ALA A 104 8.25 -6.67 -27.56
CA ALA A 104 8.15 -5.61 -28.55
C ALA A 104 9.37 -4.71 -28.63
N LEU A 105 10.22 -4.67 -27.59
CA LEU A 105 11.50 -3.96 -27.62
C LEU A 105 12.53 -4.70 -28.49
N ASP A 106 12.45 -6.03 -28.54
CA ASP A 106 13.38 -6.88 -29.33
C ASP A 106 12.81 -7.24 -30.71
N ASP A 107 11.54 -7.62 -30.77
CA ASP A 107 10.81 -8.07 -31.96
C ASP A 107 9.34 -7.56 -31.93
N SER A 108 9.18 -6.30 -32.32
CA SER A 108 7.88 -5.65 -32.39
C SER A 108 6.90 -6.29 -33.37
N ALA A 109 7.39 -6.91 -34.45
CA ALA A 109 6.54 -7.56 -35.45
C ALA A 109 5.86 -8.80 -34.85
N THR A 110 6.63 -9.66 -34.17
CA THR A 110 6.09 -10.82 -33.45
C THR A 110 5.18 -10.39 -32.32
N ALA A 111 5.52 -9.34 -31.56
CA ALA A 111 4.67 -8.86 -30.47
C ALA A 111 3.28 -8.40 -30.97
N VAL A 112 3.23 -7.67 -32.09
CA VAL A 112 1.96 -7.26 -32.71
C VAL A 112 1.18 -8.46 -33.24
N GLU A 113 1.85 -9.41 -33.91
CA GLU A 113 1.22 -10.63 -34.42
C GLU A 113 0.56 -11.45 -33.29
N VAL A 114 1.29 -11.68 -32.20
CA VAL A 114 0.79 -12.44 -31.03
C VAL A 114 -0.39 -11.73 -30.37
N PHE A 115 -0.37 -10.39 -30.32
CA PHE A 115 -1.51 -9.62 -29.82
C PHE A 115 -2.76 -9.87 -30.67
N GLU A 116 -2.64 -9.78 -31.99
CA GLU A 116 -3.75 -10.02 -32.92
C GLU A 116 -4.24 -11.47 -32.89
N GLU A 117 -3.34 -12.45 -32.76
CA GLU A 117 -3.69 -13.86 -32.56
C GLU A 117 -4.57 -14.02 -31.32
N ARG A 118 -4.18 -13.41 -30.19
CA ARG A 118 -4.96 -13.44 -28.96
C ARG A 118 -6.33 -12.79 -29.14
N ASP A 119 -6.38 -11.62 -29.77
CA ASP A 119 -7.63 -10.87 -29.95
C ASP A 119 -8.63 -11.66 -30.82
N ARG A 120 -8.15 -12.30 -31.89
CA ARG A 120 -8.97 -13.18 -32.74
C ARG A 120 -9.39 -14.47 -32.03
N ALA A 121 -8.51 -15.05 -31.21
CA ALA A 121 -8.80 -16.32 -30.53
C ALA A 121 -9.88 -16.19 -29.45
N LEU A 122 -9.95 -15.03 -28.78
CA LEU A 122 -10.84 -14.77 -27.66
C LEU A 122 -11.54 -13.40 -27.81
N PRO A 123 -12.50 -13.27 -28.75
CA PRO A 123 -13.27 -12.05 -28.92
C PRO A 123 -14.11 -11.74 -27.67
N ASP A 124 -14.57 -10.50 -27.56
CA ASP A 124 -15.43 -10.04 -26.46
C ASP A 124 -16.74 -10.85 -26.44
N PRO A 125 -17.06 -11.57 -25.35
CA PRO A 125 -18.26 -12.38 -25.27
C PRO A 125 -19.53 -11.58 -24.91
N GLY A 126 -19.46 -10.25 -24.76
CA GLY A 126 -20.59 -9.44 -24.30
C GLY A 126 -20.71 -9.38 -22.77
N ASP A 127 -21.61 -8.51 -22.29
CA ASP A 127 -21.85 -8.26 -20.85
C ASP A 127 -22.76 -9.29 -20.17
N ILE A 128 -23.35 -10.21 -20.96
CA ILE A 128 -24.25 -11.28 -20.50
C ILE A 128 -23.48 -12.49 -19.93
N SER A 129 -22.15 -12.51 -20.08
CA SER A 129 -21.32 -13.63 -19.58
C SER A 129 -21.10 -13.56 -18.07
N ASP A 130 -21.13 -14.71 -17.40
CA ASP A 130 -20.79 -14.78 -15.98
C ASP A 130 -19.30 -14.42 -15.73
N LYS A 131 -18.97 -14.05 -14.49
CA LYS A 131 -17.61 -13.60 -14.12
C LYS A 131 -16.53 -14.67 -14.34
N ALA A 132 -16.85 -15.95 -14.20
CA ALA A 132 -15.89 -17.03 -14.40
C ALA A 132 -15.60 -17.23 -15.88
N ALA A 133 -16.64 -17.19 -16.72
CA ALA A 133 -16.53 -17.18 -18.17
C ALA A 133 -15.67 -15.99 -18.63
N LEU A 134 -16.03 -14.75 -18.23
CA LEU A 134 -15.25 -13.55 -18.54
C LEU A 134 -13.79 -13.67 -18.13
N ARG A 135 -13.50 -14.20 -16.94
CA ARG A 135 -12.12 -14.40 -16.47
C ARG A 135 -11.33 -15.34 -17.37
N SER A 136 -11.91 -16.48 -17.75
CA SER A 136 -11.25 -17.49 -18.59
C SER A 136 -10.95 -17.02 -20.01
N VAL A 137 -11.75 -16.08 -20.54
CA VAL A 137 -11.55 -15.49 -21.87
C VAL A 137 -10.87 -14.12 -21.83
N GLY A 138 -10.51 -13.64 -20.64
CA GLY A 138 -9.78 -12.40 -20.46
C GLY A 138 -10.61 -11.12 -20.58
N TRP A 139 -11.90 -11.14 -20.34
CA TRP A 139 -12.79 -9.99 -20.52
C TRP A 139 -13.37 -9.43 -19.21
N THR A 140 -12.76 -9.73 -18.06
CA THR A 140 -13.05 -8.95 -16.84
C THR A 140 -12.53 -7.53 -16.97
N GLN A 141 -13.10 -6.60 -16.18
CA GLN A 141 -12.74 -5.17 -16.27
C GLN A 141 -11.25 -4.89 -16.14
N GLY A 142 -10.56 -5.55 -15.20
CA GLY A 142 -9.11 -5.38 -15.07
C GLY A 142 -8.35 -5.83 -16.33
N GLN A 143 -8.81 -6.89 -17.00
CA GLN A 143 -8.13 -7.50 -18.14
C GLN A 143 -8.28 -6.66 -19.40
N PHE A 144 -9.49 -6.23 -19.78
CA PHE A 144 -9.65 -5.40 -20.98
C PHE A 144 -9.06 -3.99 -20.79
N ARG A 145 -9.10 -3.44 -19.57
CA ARG A 145 -8.46 -2.15 -19.23
C ARG A 145 -6.95 -2.22 -19.42
N THR A 146 -6.29 -3.18 -18.78
CA THR A 146 -4.82 -3.32 -18.88
C THR A 146 -4.39 -3.74 -20.29
N ARG A 147 -5.24 -4.45 -21.03
CA ARG A 147 -4.99 -4.72 -22.45
C ARG A 147 -5.09 -3.45 -23.31
N LEU A 148 -5.98 -2.51 -22.97
CA LEU A 148 -6.04 -1.18 -23.61
C LEU A 148 -4.75 -0.37 -23.34
N GLU A 149 -4.21 -0.43 -22.12
CA GLU A 149 -2.92 0.17 -21.80
C GLU A 149 -1.79 -0.46 -22.63
N THR A 150 -1.77 -1.80 -22.74
CA THR A 150 -0.76 -2.52 -23.52
C THR A 150 -0.84 -2.23 -25.02
N VAL A 151 -2.02 -2.26 -25.65
CA VAL A 151 -2.15 -1.90 -27.08
C VAL A 151 -1.74 -0.45 -27.35
N THR A 152 -2.03 0.46 -26.40
CA THR A 152 -1.60 1.86 -26.47
C THR A 152 -0.08 2.00 -26.41
N CYS A 153 0.58 1.21 -25.54
CA CYS A 153 2.03 1.13 -25.53
C CYS A 153 2.59 0.60 -26.85
N LEU A 154 2.10 -0.55 -27.34
CA LEU A 154 2.58 -1.14 -28.59
C LEU A 154 2.40 -0.20 -29.78
N TYR A 155 1.26 0.51 -29.84
CA TYR A 155 1.04 1.50 -30.89
C TYR A 155 2.05 2.65 -30.81
N ALA A 156 2.40 3.10 -29.61
CA ALA A 156 3.39 4.16 -29.51
C ALA A 156 4.82 3.72 -29.84
N LEU A 157 5.15 2.44 -29.63
CA LEU A 157 6.43 1.86 -30.05
C LEU A 157 6.50 1.66 -31.56
N THR A 158 5.40 1.21 -32.18
CA THR A 158 5.44 0.64 -33.54
C THR A 158 4.71 1.48 -34.59
N ARG A 159 3.75 2.32 -34.17
CA ARG A 159 2.76 3.00 -35.01
C ARG A 159 1.96 2.06 -35.91
N HIS A 160 1.88 0.77 -35.56
CA HIS A 160 1.26 -0.23 -36.42
C HIS A 160 -0.26 -0.06 -36.50
N GLU A 161 -0.79 0.14 -37.72
CA GLU A 161 -2.22 0.41 -37.96
C GLU A 161 -3.18 -0.70 -37.49
N ARG A 162 -2.71 -1.95 -37.50
CA ARG A 162 -3.45 -3.14 -37.04
C ARG A 162 -3.91 -3.05 -35.58
N LEU A 163 -3.25 -2.21 -34.77
CA LEU A 163 -3.56 -2.04 -33.36
C LEU A 163 -4.79 -1.16 -33.11
N LEU A 164 -5.16 -0.26 -34.04
CA LEU A 164 -6.29 0.65 -33.84
C LEU A 164 -7.65 -0.07 -33.76
N PRO A 165 -8.00 -1.02 -34.66
CA PRO A 165 -9.24 -1.79 -34.52
C PRO A 165 -9.37 -2.53 -33.19
N ILE A 166 -8.26 -3.06 -32.68
CA ILE A 166 -8.19 -3.74 -31.37
C ILE A 166 -8.42 -2.73 -30.23
N ALA A 167 -7.73 -1.58 -30.28
CA ALA A 167 -7.91 -0.52 -29.30
C ALA A 167 -9.36 -0.01 -29.26
N LYS A 168 -10.04 0.10 -30.42
CA LYS A 168 -11.46 0.46 -30.49
C LYS A 168 -12.36 -0.51 -29.70
N ARG A 169 -12.22 -1.82 -29.91
CA ARG A 169 -13.00 -2.83 -29.15
C ARG A 169 -12.73 -2.77 -27.65
N LEU A 170 -11.47 -2.59 -27.25
CA LEU A 170 -11.11 -2.47 -25.84
C LEU A 170 -11.62 -1.16 -25.22
N ALA A 171 -11.62 -0.06 -25.97
CA ALA A 171 -12.20 1.21 -25.55
C ALA A 171 -13.72 1.12 -25.43
N GLU A 172 -14.41 0.48 -26.38
CA GLU A 172 -15.86 0.19 -26.31
C GLU A 172 -16.22 -0.55 -25.01
N ALA A 173 -15.47 -1.59 -24.64
CA ALA A 173 -15.67 -2.30 -23.37
C ALA A 173 -15.42 -1.43 -22.12
N ASN A 174 -14.51 -0.45 -22.18
CA ASN A 174 -14.30 0.52 -21.09
C ASN A 174 -15.40 1.62 -21.06
N LEU A 175 -16.01 1.92 -22.20
CA LEU A 175 -17.10 2.88 -22.32
C LEU A 175 -18.45 2.27 -21.95
N ASP A 176 -18.60 0.96 -22.03
CA ASP A 176 -19.81 0.25 -21.64
C ASP A 176 -20.19 0.50 -20.17
N ALA A 177 -21.37 1.08 -19.97
CA ALA A 177 -21.88 1.41 -18.64
C ALA A 177 -22.18 0.17 -17.79
N THR A 178 -22.47 -0.99 -18.38
CA THR A 178 -22.71 -2.23 -17.64
C THR A 178 -21.42 -2.85 -17.11
N ARG A 179 -20.27 -2.40 -17.62
CA ARG A 179 -18.92 -2.88 -17.25
C ARG A 179 -18.07 -1.85 -16.53
N TYR A 180 -18.43 -0.57 -16.62
CA TYR A 180 -17.71 0.52 -15.98
C TYR A 180 -17.86 0.48 -14.45
N PRO A 181 -16.78 0.41 -13.65
CA PRO A 181 -16.85 0.43 -12.18
C PRO A 181 -17.15 1.84 -11.62
N GLY A 182 -18.38 2.30 -11.85
CA GLY A 182 -18.93 3.53 -11.33
C GLY A 182 -20.36 3.78 -11.84
N PRO A 183 -20.93 4.96 -11.57
CA PRO A 183 -22.32 5.25 -11.87
C PRO A 183 -22.68 5.09 -13.36
N PRO A 184 -23.92 4.69 -13.69
CA PRO A 184 -25.05 4.48 -12.75
C PRO A 184 -25.11 3.09 -12.11
N ASN A 185 -24.38 2.10 -12.62
CA ASN A 185 -24.60 0.69 -12.26
C ASN A 185 -23.80 0.23 -11.03
N PHE A 186 -22.73 0.95 -10.67
CA PHE A 186 -21.87 0.58 -9.56
C PHE A 186 -21.46 1.81 -8.75
N PRO A 187 -21.09 1.63 -7.47
CA PRO A 187 -20.42 2.67 -6.69
C PRO A 187 -19.12 3.11 -7.36
N VAL A 188 -18.74 4.37 -7.15
CA VAL A 188 -17.43 4.87 -7.57
C VAL A 188 -16.32 4.05 -6.90
N HIS A 189 -15.31 3.68 -7.69
CA HIS A 189 -14.19 2.86 -7.26
C HIS A 189 -12.94 3.21 -8.08
N ASN A 190 -11.74 3.03 -7.52
CA ASN A 190 -10.48 3.33 -8.21
C ASN A 190 -10.35 2.62 -9.57
N HIS A 191 -10.98 1.46 -9.74
CA HIS A 191 -10.99 0.75 -11.03
C HIS A 191 -11.65 1.57 -12.16
N GLY A 192 -12.69 2.36 -11.86
CA GLY A 192 -13.32 3.28 -12.82
C GLY A 192 -12.38 4.41 -13.21
N ALA A 193 -11.72 5.02 -12.22
CA ALA A 193 -10.67 6.01 -12.46
C ALA A 193 -9.51 5.46 -13.30
N MET A 194 -9.05 4.23 -13.03
CA MET A 194 -8.04 3.55 -13.86
C MET A 194 -8.51 3.33 -15.30
N SER A 195 -9.77 2.93 -15.51
CA SER A 195 -10.37 2.83 -16.86
C SER A 195 -10.38 4.17 -17.58
N ASN A 196 -10.71 5.26 -16.88
CA ASN A 196 -10.69 6.61 -17.46
C ASN A 196 -9.26 7.04 -17.81
N VAL A 197 -8.25 6.71 -16.99
CA VAL A 197 -6.84 6.94 -17.34
C VAL A 197 -6.45 6.18 -18.61
N ALA A 198 -6.82 4.91 -18.73
CA ALA A 198 -6.53 4.11 -19.92
C ALA A 198 -7.19 4.72 -21.17
N LEU A 199 -8.43 5.20 -21.06
CA LEU A 199 -9.13 5.92 -22.13
C LEU A 199 -8.46 7.26 -22.49
N LEU A 200 -8.02 8.06 -21.51
CA LEU A 200 -7.27 9.30 -21.78
C LEU A 200 -5.96 9.03 -22.53
N GLN A 201 -5.22 8.00 -22.12
CA GLN A 201 -3.97 7.62 -22.76
C GLN A 201 -4.19 7.08 -24.17
N ALA A 202 -5.16 6.20 -24.36
CA ALA A 202 -5.51 5.65 -25.67
C ALA A 202 -6.04 6.75 -26.61
N GLY A 203 -6.92 7.63 -26.12
CA GLY A 203 -7.49 8.72 -26.91
C GLY A 203 -6.40 9.63 -27.47
N LYS A 204 -5.45 10.02 -26.62
CA LYS A 204 -4.28 10.81 -27.04
C LYS A 204 -3.39 10.06 -28.04
N ALA A 205 -3.12 8.78 -27.80
CA ALA A 205 -2.22 8.00 -28.64
C ALA A 205 -2.78 7.76 -30.05
N PHE A 206 -4.08 7.45 -30.14
CA PHE A 206 -4.76 7.10 -31.39
C PHE A 206 -5.51 8.29 -32.04
N GLY A 207 -5.52 9.47 -31.41
CA GLY A 207 -6.22 10.65 -31.93
C GLY A 207 -7.75 10.55 -31.84
N VAL A 208 -8.29 9.87 -30.82
CA VAL A 208 -9.74 9.64 -30.64
C VAL A 208 -10.25 10.47 -29.46
N THR A 209 -10.65 11.71 -29.74
CA THR A 209 -11.10 12.68 -28.72
C THR A 209 -12.31 12.21 -27.93
N ALA A 210 -13.23 11.45 -28.55
CA ALA A 210 -14.41 10.92 -27.88
C ALA A 210 -14.08 10.03 -26.66
N TRP A 211 -12.95 9.31 -26.67
CA TRP A 211 -12.49 8.51 -25.53
C TRP A 211 -12.03 9.41 -24.39
N GLU A 212 -11.33 10.50 -24.71
CA GLU A 212 -10.86 11.46 -23.72
C GLU A 212 -12.03 12.20 -23.08
N ASP A 213 -12.99 12.67 -23.89
CA ASP A 213 -14.16 13.39 -23.41
C ASP A 213 -15.02 12.53 -22.48
N ALA A 214 -15.23 11.26 -22.81
CA ALA A 214 -15.95 10.34 -21.95
C ALA A 214 -15.23 10.12 -20.61
N ALA A 215 -13.90 9.97 -20.63
CA ALA A 215 -13.09 9.81 -19.43
C ALA A 215 -13.12 11.07 -18.54
N LEU A 216 -12.96 12.27 -19.13
CA LEU A 216 -13.01 13.54 -18.40
C LEU A 216 -14.38 13.77 -17.75
N LYS A 217 -15.48 13.53 -18.48
CA LYS A 217 -16.84 13.63 -17.93
C LYS A 217 -17.05 12.71 -16.73
N ARG A 218 -16.52 11.49 -16.79
CA ARG A 218 -16.59 10.53 -15.67
C ARG A 218 -15.73 10.98 -14.49
N PHE A 219 -14.51 11.48 -14.72
CA PHE A 219 -13.68 12.05 -13.66
C PHE A 219 -14.39 13.20 -12.95
N GLU A 220 -14.98 14.13 -13.68
CA GLU A 220 -15.70 15.27 -13.10
C GLU A 220 -16.91 14.81 -12.27
N ARG A 221 -17.70 13.88 -12.82
CA ARG A 221 -18.87 13.31 -12.14
C ARG A 221 -18.50 12.53 -10.88
N ASP A 222 -17.45 11.71 -10.94
CA ASP A 222 -17.12 10.74 -9.89
C ASP A 222 -16.29 11.36 -8.75
N MET A 223 -15.63 12.50 -8.97
CA MET A 223 -14.72 13.13 -7.99
C MET A 223 -15.35 13.39 -6.60
N PRO A 224 -16.59 13.91 -6.48
CA PRO A 224 -17.22 14.14 -5.17
C PRO A 224 -17.51 12.87 -4.37
N GLU A 225 -17.57 11.71 -5.03
CA GLU A 225 -17.81 10.40 -4.41
C GLU A 225 -16.50 9.68 -4.06
N VAL A 226 -15.34 10.17 -4.54
CA VAL A 226 -14.02 9.62 -4.18
C VAL A 226 -13.50 10.25 -2.91
N PHE A 227 -13.60 11.58 -2.80
CA PHE A 227 -13.00 12.34 -1.71
C PHE A 227 -14.06 13.07 -0.88
N GLU A 228 -13.95 12.94 0.44
CA GLU A 228 -14.65 13.80 1.38
C GLU A 228 -14.17 15.26 1.25
N PRO A 229 -14.96 16.28 1.67
CA PRO A 229 -14.52 17.68 1.63
C PRO A 229 -13.17 18.00 2.28
N CYS A 230 -12.69 17.22 3.25
CA CYS A 230 -11.36 17.39 3.85
C CYS A 230 -10.20 16.85 2.96
N GLY A 231 -10.51 16.09 1.90
CA GLY A 231 -9.54 15.51 0.97
C GLY A 231 -9.27 14.02 1.12
N MET A 232 -9.72 13.38 2.20
CA MET A 232 -9.56 11.94 2.38
C MET A 232 -10.54 11.13 1.55
N MET A 233 -10.07 9.99 1.06
CA MET A 233 -10.84 9.10 0.21
C MET A 233 -11.64 8.03 0.98
N TYR A 234 -12.71 7.55 0.34
CA TYR A 234 -13.68 6.62 0.95
C TYR A 234 -13.29 5.13 0.94
N GLU A 235 -12.18 4.72 0.30
CA GLU A 235 -11.76 3.30 0.28
C GLU A 235 -10.91 2.85 1.49
N GLN A 236 -10.75 3.73 2.49
CA GLN A 236 -10.20 3.38 3.82
C GLN A 236 -8.76 2.84 3.85
N ALA A 237 -7.94 3.18 2.85
CA ALA A 237 -6.53 2.80 2.84
C ALA A 237 -5.61 3.93 2.37
N SER A 238 -4.50 4.10 3.08
CA SER A 238 -3.46 5.10 2.84
C SER A 238 -2.81 4.98 1.45
N GLY A 239 -2.43 3.77 1.04
CA GLY A 239 -1.90 3.48 -0.30
C GLY A 239 -2.92 3.80 -1.41
N TYR A 240 -4.22 3.67 -1.10
CA TYR A 240 -5.29 4.00 -2.03
C TYR A 240 -5.62 5.50 -2.07
N GLN A 241 -5.34 6.27 -1.01
CA GLN A 241 -5.27 7.75 -1.07
C GLN A 241 -4.21 8.18 -2.08
N LEU A 242 -2.98 7.65 -1.96
CA LEU A 242 -1.91 7.94 -2.91
C LEU A 242 -2.30 7.58 -4.35
N LEU A 243 -2.89 6.39 -4.55
CA LEU A 243 -3.34 5.94 -5.86
C LEU A 243 -4.39 6.90 -6.44
N ASN A 244 -5.44 7.22 -5.71
CA ASN A 244 -6.53 8.05 -6.22
C ASN A 244 -6.07 9.49 -6.49
N VAL A 245 -5.24 10.09 -5.63
CA VAL A 245 -4.65 11.41 -5.92
C VAL A 245 -3.87 11.38 -7.24
N ARG A 246 -3.06 10.34 -7.47
CA ARG A 246 -2.30 10.18 -8.73
C ARG A 246 -3.16 9.91 -9.96
N LEU A 247 -4.28 9.20 -9.81
CA LEU A 247 -5.19 8.93 -10.92
C LEU A 247 -5.94 10.20 -11.31
N TYR A 248 -6.55 10.88 -10.34
CA TYR A 248 -7.31 12.10 -10.58
C TYR A 248 -6.43 13.28 -11.01
N SER A 249 -5.15 13.32 -10.60
CA SER A 249 -4.22 14.38 -11.05
C SER A 249 -4.00 14.37 -12.56
N LYS A 250 -4.20 13.23 -13.23
CA LYS A 250 -4.10 13.12 -14.70
C LYS A 250 -5.23 13.84 -15.45
N ALA A 251 -6.35 14.11 -14.78
CA ALA A 251 -7.48 14.84 -15.33
C ALA A 251 -7.64 16.24 -14.74
N ALA A 252 -7.11 16.48 -13.53
CA ALA A 252 -7.30 17.69 -12.74
C ALA A 252 -7.04 19.00 -13.52
N GLU A 253 -5.90 19.08 -14.22
CA GLU A 253 -5.54 20.27 -15.02
C GLU A 253 -6.54 20.53 -16.14
N ARG A 254 -6.88 19.49 -16.92
CA ARG A 254 -7.83 19.58 -18.04
C ARG A 254 -9.26 19.91 -17.60
N LEU A 255 -9.62 19.55 -16.37
CA LEU A 255 -10.91 19.85 -15.78
C LEU A 255 -10.94 21.23 -15.09
N GLY A 256 -9.81 21.91 -14.93
CA GLY A 256 -9.73 23.11 -14.08
C GLY A 256 -10.09 22.83 -12.62
N ARG A 257 -9.83 21.61 -12.13
CA ARG A 257 -10.16 21.13 -10.77
C ARG A 257 -8.89 20.72 -10.04
N PRO A 258 -8.11 21.65 -9.47
CA PRO A 258 -6.89 21.30 -8.75
C PRO A 258 -7.20 20.46 -7.50
N LEU A 259 -6.41 19.42 -7.27
CA LEU A 259 -6.59 18.49 -6.13
C LEU A 259 -5.94 19.02 -4.84
N VAL A 260 -6.17 20.29 -4.49
CA VAL A 260 -5.51 20.93 -3.34
C VAL A 260 -5.75 20.15 -2.05
N ARG A 261 -7.03 19.87 -1.71
CA ARG A 261 -7.36 19.17 -0.47
C ARG A 261 -6.96 17.68 -0.49
N PRO A 262 -7.21 16.89 -1.55
CA PRO A 262 -6.72 15.51 -1.59
C PRO A 262 -5.20 15.38 -1.52
N ALA A 263 -4.45 16.30 -2.13
CA ALA A 263 -2.99 16.33 -2.05
C ALA A 263 -2.50 16.70 -0.63
N ALA A 264 -3.13 17.70 0.00
CA ALA A 264 -2.87 18.08 1.39
C ALA A 264 -3.13 16.92 2.35
N ALA A 265 -4.29 16.25 2.21
CA ALA A 265 -4.65 15.09 3.02
C ALA A 265 -3.66 13.93 2.84
N LEU A 266 -3.22 13.64 1.61
CA LEU A 266 -2.16 12.66 1.36
C LEU A 266 -0.86 13.04 2.07
N ALA A 267 -0.42 14.30 1.94
CA ALA A 267 0.83 14.76 2.51
C ALA A 267 0.83 14.78 4.04
N ALA A 268 -0.33 14.98 4.67
CA ALA A 268 -0.50 14.89 6.12
C ALA A 268 -0.34 13.44 6.67
N LEU A 269 -0.62 12.42 5.85
CA LEU A 269 -0.41 11.01 6.21
C LEU A 269 1.06 10.57 6.13
N VAL A 270 1.91 11.35 5.49
CA VAL A 270 3.33 11.01 5.30
C VAL A 270 4.12 11.46 6.52
N ARG A 271 4.89 10.52 7.07
CA ARG A 271 5.81 10.78 8.18
C ARG A 271 6.94 11.75 7.78
N PRO A 272 7.60 12.42 8.74
CA PRO A 272 8.74 13.30 8.47
C PRO A 272 9.90 12.64 7.71
N ASP A 273 10.06 11.31 7.81
CA ASP A 273 11.07 10.55 7.06
C ASP A 273 10.65 10.20 5.61
N GLY A 274 9.50 10.72 5.16
CA GLY A 274 9.00 10.55 3.79
C GLY A 274 8.29 9.22 3.52
N VAL A 275 7.95 8.47 4.58
CA VAL A 275 7.20 7.21 4.49
C VAL A 275 5.71 7.46 4.68
N LEU A 276 4.91 6.97 3.75
CA LEU A 276 3.47 6.77 3.90
C LEU A 276 3.25 5.39 4.53
N GLU A 277 2.63 5.37 5.70
CA GLU A 277 2.28 4.15 6.45
C GLU A 277 1.33 3.23 5.67
N ALA A 278 1.30 1.94 6.02
CA ALA A 278 0.52 0.92 5.34
C ALA A 278 -0.84 0.63 6.00
N ILE A 279 -1.62 1.68 6.28
CA ILE A 279 -2.96 1.51 6.88
C ILE A 279 -3.94 1.02 5.80
N GLY A 280 -4.64 -0.09 6.07
CA GLY A 280 -5.52 -0.80 5.14
C GLY A 280 -4.76 -1.69 4.14
N ASP A 281 -5.41 -2.08 3.03
CA ASP A 281 -4.75 -2.85 1.97
C ASP A 281 -3.66 -2.00 1.31
N GLY A 282 -2.41 -2.32 1.65
CA GLY A 282 -1.28 -1.57 1.14
C GLY A 282 0.03 -2.02 1.72
N GLN A 283 1.05 -1.27 1.33
CA GLN A 283 2.43 -1.46 1.73
C GLN A 283 3.01 -0.07 2.03
N PRO A 284 4.01 0.04 2.91
CA PRO A 284 4.65 1.33 3.14
C PRO A 284 5.24 1.86 1.84
N THR A 285 5.11 3.16 1.57
CA THR A 285 5.67 3.75 0.35
C THR A 285 6.50 4.99 0.65
N THR A 286 7.61 5.13 -0.07
CA THR A 286 8.52 6.27 0.04
C THR A 286 8.35 7.23 -1.14
N GLY A 287 8.80 8.47 -0.98
CA GLY A 287 8.94 9.43 -2.09
C GLY A 287 7.69 10.28 -2.33
N THR A 288 6.76 10.28 -1.38
CA THR A 288 5.76 11.33 -1.24
C THR A 288 6.31 12.33 -0.21
N PRO A 289 6.33 13.64 -0.49
CA PRO A 289 6.80 14.62 0.49
C PRO A 289 5.76 14.79 1.61
N PRO A 290 6.19 14.91 2.88
CA PRO A 290 5.31 15.34 3.96
C PRO A 290 4.98 16.83 3.83
N SER A 291 3.80 17.26 4.29
CA SER A 291 3.43 18.68 4.35
C SER A 291 3.61 19.31 5.73
N GLY A 292 3.62 18.49 6.78
CA GLY A 292 3.50 18.96 8.17
C GLY A 292 2.09 19.48 8.52
N GLU A 293 1.12 19.39 7.60
CA GLU A 293 -0.25 19.84 7.83
C GLU A 293 -1.02 18.86 8.71
N SER A 294 -2.03 19.38 9.42
CA SER A 294 -2.97 18.58 10.20
C SER A 294 -4.17 18.14 9.37
N LEU A 295 -4.55 16.89 9.53
CA LEU A 295 -5.72 16.25 8.92
C LEU A 295 -6.78 15.96 9.98
N TRP A 296 -8.04 16.27 9.65
CA TRP A 296 -9.22 15.87 10.42
C TRP A 296 -10.39 15.63 9.47
N CYS A 297 -10.80 14.37 9.37
CA CYS A 297 -11.81 13.90 8.43
C CYS A 297 -12.77 12.95 9.14
N THR A 298 -13.98 13.40 9.44
CA THR A 298 -14.89 12.62 10.29
C THR A 298 -15.72 11.61 9.53
N LYS A 299 -16.10 11.87 8.27
CA LYS A 299 -16.93 10.89 7.52
C LYS A 299 -16.10 9.70 7.05
N THR A 300 -14.88 9.94 6.62
CA THR A 300 -13.94 8.88 6.26
C THR A 300 -13.23 8.33 7.47
N GLY A 301 -12.98 9.13 8.52
CA GLY A 301 -12.46 8.71 9.82
C GLY A 301 -10.95 8.70 9.94
N TRP A 302 -10.33 9.87 9.75
CA TRP A 302 -8.88 10.02 9.78
C TRP A 302 -8.47 11.26 10.55
N ALA A 303 -7.44 11.13 11.37
CA ALA A 303 -6.64 12.24 11.87
C ALA A 303 -5.17 11.97 11.62
N ALA A 304 -4.41 12.99 11.28
CA ALA A 304 -2.96 12.92 11.21
C ALA A 304 -2.39 14.31 11.47
N SER A 305 -1.18 14.39 12.02
CA SER A 305 -0.52 15.69 12.20
C SER A 305 0.97 15.50 12.43
N THR A 306 1.73 16.56 12.16
CA THR A 306 3.11 16.72 12.62
C THR A 306 3.18 17.88 13.61
N VAL A 307 3.60 17.61 14.85
CA VAL A 307 3.69 18.61 15.93
C VAL A 307 4.92 18.30 16.78
N ASP A 308 5.75 19.30 17.12
CA ASP A 308 6.94 19.13 17.97
C ASP A 308 7.89 17.99 17.54
N ASP A 309 8.14 17.88 16.22
CA ASP A 309 8.93 16.81 15.57
C ASP A 309 8.36 15.39 15.72
N MET A 310 7.14 15.24 16.24
CA MET A 310 6.39 14.00 16.25
C MET A 310 5.39 13.97 15.08
N HIS A 311 5.07 12.78 14.60
CA HIS A 311 3.97 12.54 13.67
C HIS A 311 3.09 11.40 14.17
N PHE A 312 1.79 11.51 13.94
CA PHE A 312 0.85 10.43 14.20
C PHE A 312 -0.18 10.32 13.10
N THR A 313 -0.75 9.12 12.96
CA THR A 313 -2.00 8.90 12.22
C THR A 313 -2.95 8.13 13.13
N LEU A 314 -4.24 8.46 13.08
CA LEU A 314 -5.31 7.83 13.85
C LEU A 314 -6.46 7.48 12.90
N ARG A 315 -6.91 6.23 12.95
CA ARG A 315 -8.00 5.70 12.15
C ARG A 315 -9.25 5.54 13.00
N PHE A 316 -10.36 6.12 12.54
CA PHE A 316 -11.70 5.99 13.12
C PHE A 316 -12.74 5.94 11.99
N GLY A 317 -14.01 6.22 12.22
CA GLY A 317 -15.03 6.34 11.18
C GLY A 317 -15.77 5.04 10.86
N PRO A 318 -16.34 4.93 9.64
CA PRO A 318 -17.30 3.89 9.31
C PRO A 318 -16.66 2.51 9.22
N SER A 319 -17.45 1.49 9.52
CA SER A 319 -17.14 0.07 9.41
C SER A 319 -16.39 -0.30 8.12
N MET A 320 -15.61 -1.38 8.23
CA MET A 320 -14.70 -1.86 7.20
C MET A 320 -15.41 -1.96 5.85
N LYS A 321 -14.88 -1.23 4.86
CA LYS A 321 -15.36 -1.20 3.49
C LYS A 321 -14.18 -1.16 2.53
N PHE A 322 -14.35 -1.78 1.36
CA PHE A 322 -13.35 -1.78 0.28
C PHE A 322 -11.98 -2.32 0.72
N HIS A 323 -11.01 -1.44 0.93
CA HIS A 323 -9.60 -1.74 1.26
C HIS A 323 -9.27 -1.46 2.73
N GLY A 324 -10.26 -1.10 3.55
CA GLY A 324 -10.07 -0.93 5.00
C GLY A 324 -9.94 -2.28 5.72
N HIS A 325 -9.43 -2.23 6.95
CA HIS A 325 -9.32 -3.38 7.86
C HIS A 325 -10.23 -3.18 9.08
N ARG A 326 -10.19 -4.10 10.05
CA ARG A 326 -10.85 -3.92 11.37
C ARG A 326 -9.94 -3.12 12.31
N ASP A 327 -9.54 -1.95 11.86
CA ASP A 327 -8.49 -1.12 12.46
C ASP A 327 -9.03 0.16 13.11
N HIS A 328 -10.35 0.27 13.33
CA HIS A 328 -10.94 1.44 13.97
C HIS A 328 -10.45 1.59 15.42
N GLY A 329 -9.80 2.72 15.69
CA GLY A 329 -9.06 3.01 16.91
C GLY A 329 -7.54 2.88 16.75
N SER A 330 -7.05 2.32 15.64
CA SER A 330 -5.63 2.11 15.36
C SER A 330 -4.90 3.42 15.20
N MET A 331 -3.63 3.41 15.59
CA MET A 331 -2.74 4.56 15.54
C MET A 331 -1.33 4.19 15.13
N THR A 332 -0.66 5.12 14.44
CA THR A 332 0.78 5.12 14.22
C THR A 332 1.40 6.30 14.96
N TRP A 333 2.67 6.17 15.34
CA TRP A 333 3.39 7.20 16.08
C TRP A 333 4.87 7.19 15.72
N PHE A 334 5.37 8.34 15.33
CA PHE A 334 6.76 8.61 14.97
C PHE A 334 7.25 9.80 15.80
N THR A 335 8.43 9.69 16.40
CA THR A 335 9.03 10.77 17.21
C THR A 335 10.54 10.57 17.26
N TYR A 336 11.31 11.62 17.53
CA TYR A 336 12.79 11.59 17.56
C TYR A 336 13.44 10.91 16.34
N GLY A 337 12.83 11.05 15.16
CA GLY A 337 13.33 10.43 13.93
C GLY A 337 13.12 8.92 13.84
N ILE A 338 12.39 8.30 14.78
CA ILE A 338 12.15 6.85 14.81
C ILE A 338 10.65 6.52 14.76
N PRO A 339 10.24 5.51 13.96
CA PRO A 339 8.89 4.98 14.05
C PRO A 339 8.75 4.16 15.34
N VAL A 340 7.77 4.49 16.17
CA VAL A 340 7.47 3.78 17.42
C VAL A 340 6.36 2.76 17.17
N LEU A 341 5.22 3.22 16.66
CA LEU A 341 4.09 2.39 16.27
C LEU A 341 3.85 2.51 14.77
N SER A 342 3.68 1.37 14.09
CA SER A 342 3.42 1.28 12.64
C SER A 342 2.39 0.19 12.39
N ASP A 343 1.55 0.40 11.37
CA ASP A 343 0.55 -0.60 10.98
C ASP A 343 1.23 -1.80 10.30
N ARG A 344 0.54 -2.94 10.23
CA ARG A 344 1.12 -4.18 9.71
C ARG A 344 1.06 -4.29 8.19
N GLY A 345 0.19 -3.53 7.53
CA GLY A 345 0.00 -3.59 6.09
C GLY A 345 -0.58 -4.92 5.63
N LEU A 346 -0.37 -5.27 4.35
CA LEU A 346 -0.96 -6.45 3.74
C LEU A 346 0.06 -7.31 2.98
N TYR A 347 0.37 -8.51 3.47
CA TYR A 347 1.31 -9.45 2.84
C TYR A 347 1.04 -9.66 1.33
N ASP A 348 -0.15 -10.15 1.01
CA ASP A 348 -0.67 -10.26 -0.35
C ASP A 348 -2.20 -10.34 -0.34
N LYS A 349 -2.80 -10.58 -1.51
CA LYS A 349 -4.25 -10.69 -1.68
C LYS A 349 -4.73 -12.14 -1.74
N GLU A 350 -3.86 -13.11 -1.46
CA GLU A 350 -4.28 -14.49 -1.30
C GLU A 350 -5.02 -14.58 0.02
N ARG A 351 -6.28 -15.03 0.01
CA ARG A 351 -7.16 -15.05 1.20
C ARG A 351 -6.78 -16.14 2.22
N ASN A 352 -5.48 -16.30 2.47
CA ASN A 352 -4.83 -17.22 3.39
C ASN A 352 -4.78 -16.64 4.82
N ALA A 353 -4.08 -17.33 5.73
CA ALA A 353 -3.96 -16.93 7.13
C ALA A 353 -3.35 -15.53 7.33
N ARG A 354 -2.37 -15.12 6.51
CA ARG A 354 -1.76 -13.78 6.60
C ARG A 354 -2.73 -12.68 6.20
N TYR A 355 -3.52 -12.89 5.15
CA TYR A 355 -4.58 -11.97 4.77
C TYR A 355 -5.64 -11.83 5.88
N GLN A 356 -6.07 -12.94 6.47
CA GLN A 356 -7.03 -12.92 7.58
C GLN A 356 -6.46 -12.22 8.82
N TYR A 357 -5.18 -12.45 9.14
CA TYR A 357 -4.50 -11.77 10.24
C TYR A 357 -4.42 -10.26 9.99
N ALA A 358 -3.98 -9.84 8.81
CA ALA A 358 -3.86 -8.43 8.45
C ALA A 358 -5.18 -7.65 8.60
N HIS A 359 -6.33 -8.30 8.37
CA HIS A 359 -7.65 -7.68 8.49
C HIS A 359 -8.25 -7.78 9.91
N ALA A 360 -7.59 -8.44 10.85
CA ALA A 360 -8.08 -8.66 12.20
C ALA A 360 -7.61 -7.55 13.15
N MET A 361 -8.40 -7.26 14.18
CA MET A 361 -8.06 -6.28 15.22
C MET A 361 -6.67 -6.53 15.83
N ALA A 362 -6.30 -7.80 16.04
CA ALA A 362 -5.00 -8.21 16.59
C ALA A 362 -3.77 -7.78 15.76
N ALA A 363 -3.95 -7.37 14.49
CA ALA A 363 -2.88 -6.81 13.66
C ALA A 363 -2.74 -5.29 13.80
N HIS A 364 -3.59 -4.61 14.57
CA HIS A 364 -3.61 -3.15 14.66
C HIS A 364 -3.41 -2.65 16.09
N SER A 365 -3.12 -1.37 16.28
CA SER A 365 -2.95 -0.77 17.61
C SER A 365 -4.31 -0.38 18.20
N VAL A 366 -5.18 -1.35 18.45
CA VAL A 366 -6.61 -1.18 18.81
C VAL A 366 -6.95 -1.67 20.23
N PHE A 367 -8.21 -1.50 20.66
CA PHE A 367 -8.75 -2.11 21.88
C PHE A 367 -9.69 -3.26 21.47
N GLU A 368 -9.20 -4.49 21.57
CA GLU A 368 -9.87 -5.69 21.09
C GLU A 368 -10.67 -6.36 22.22
N PRO A 369 -11.97 -6.62 22.04
CA PRO A 369 -12.72 -7.53 22.90
C PRO A 369 -12.42 -8.98 22.51
N VAL A 370 -11.85 -9.73 23.45
CA VAL A 370 -11.41 -11.10 23.22
C VAL A 370 -12.59 -12.01 22.90
N GLY A 371 -12.46 -12.79 21.83
CA GLY A 371 -13.47 -13.74 21.37
C GLY A 371 -14.46 -13.17 20.34
N LEU A 372 -14.29 -11.91 19.93
CA LEU A 372 -15.14 -11.24 18.94
C LEU A 372 -14.33 -10.78 17.70
N PRO A 373 -13.68 -11.71 16.97
CA PRO A 373 -12.74 -11.38 15.89
C PRO A 373 -13.39 -10.69 14.67
N ASN A 374 -14.72 -10.69 14.59
CA ASN A 374 -15.48 -10.08 13.50
C ASN A 374 -16.07 -8.71 13.84
N LEU A 375 -15.83 -8.19 15.05
CA LEU A 375 -16.35 -6.89 15.49
C LEU A 375 -15.89 -5.78 14.53
N ASN A 376 -16.84 -4.99 14.04
CA ASN A 376 -16.58 -3.98 13.01
C ASN A 376 -17.53 -2.77 13.17
N PRO A 377 -17.40 -2.00 14.27
CA PRO A 377 -18.32 -0.92 14.57
C PRO A 377 -17.98 0.30 13.73
N ASP A 378 -18.99 1.10 13.43
CA ASP A 378 -18.75 2.52 13.12
C ASP A 378 -18.17 3.16 14.40
N THR A 379 -17.12 3.97 14.24
CA THR A 379 -16.42 4.61 15.36
C THR A 379 -16.41 6.12 15.15
N GLU A 380 -17.14 6.85 15.98
CA GLU A 380 -17.13 8.31 15.98
C GLU A 380 -15.82 8.82 16.58
N GLY A 381 -15.39 10.00 16.15
CA GLY A 381 -14.18 10.65 16.64
C GLY A 381 -14.45 12.10 17.02
N GLU A 382 -13.97 12.48 18.19
CA GLU A 382 -13.95 13.84 18.71
C GLU A 382 -12.49 14.29 18.89
N ARG A 383 -12.16 15.48 18.37
CA ARG A 383 -10.87 16.13 18.62
C ARG A 383 -10.97 16.95 19.90
N LEU A 384 -10.25 16.55 20.94
CA LEU A 384 -10.20 17.26 22.22
C LEU A 384 -9.16 18.39 22.19
N THR A 385 -7.99 18.12 21.60
CA THR A 385 -6.90 19.08 21.34
C THR A 385 -6.22 18.69 20.01
N ASP A 386 -5.20 19.44 19.57
CA ASP A 386 -4.47 19.10 18.34
C ASP A 386 -3.77 17.73 18.39
N THR A 387 -3.49 17.23 19.59
CA THR A 387 -2.80 15.95 19.82
C THR A 387 -3.59 14.99 20.72
N SER A 388 -4.86 15.29 21.02
CA SER A 388 -5.72 14.44 21.85
C SER A 388 -7.09 14.21 21.25
N PHE A 389 -7.53 12.96 21.27
CA PHE A 389 -8.74 12.50 20.59
C PHE A 389 -9.53 11.54 21.48
N GLN A 390 -10.85 11.59 21.40
CA GLN A 390 -11.75 10.57 21.94
C GLN A 390 -12.47 9.87 20.80
N LEU A 391 -12.51 8.55 20.85
CA LEU A 391 -13.17 7.69 19.87
C LEU A 391 -14.21 6.85 20.57
N THR A 392 -15.40 6.75 20.00
CA THR A 392 -16.52 6.00 20.59
C THR A 392 -17.14 5.10 19.52
N GLY A 393 -17.32 3.82 19.84
CA GLY A 393 -17.98 2.87 18.93
C GLY A 393 -18.86 1.90 19.70
N SER A 394 -19.95 1.50 19.07
CA SER A 394 -20.90 0.51 19.62
C SER A 394 -21.33 -0.44 18.51
N HIS A 395 -21.32 -1.75 18.77
CA HIS A 395 -21.84 -2.76 17.85
C HIS A 395 -22.18 -4.05 18.61
N ASP A 396 -23.38 -4.59 18.36
CA ASP A 396 -23.85 -5.86 18.92
C ASP A 396 -23.70 -5.98 20.45
N GLY A 397 -24.01 -4.90 21.17
CA GLY A 397 -23.93 -4.87 22.65
C GLY A 397 -22.51 -4.77 23.20
N ILE A 398 -21.53 -4.47 22.34
CA ILE A 398 -20.16 -4.14 22.70
C ILE A 398 -19.95 -2.64 22.52
N ASP A 399 -19.69 -1.94 23.62
CA ASP A 399 -19.32 -0.53 23.60
C ASP A 399 -17.83 -0.37 23.87
N ARG A 400 -17.22 0.63 23.24
CA ARG A 400 -15.83 1.01 23.47
C ARG A 400 -15.64 2.51 23.36
N THR A 401 -14.90 3.05 24.31
CA THR A 401 -14.42 4.44 24.30
C THR A 401 -12.91 4.42 24.43
N ARG A 402 -12.23 5.13 23.54
CA ARG A 402 -10.77 5.25 23.51
C ARG A 402 -10.38 6.71 23.55
N THR A 403 -9.59 7.13 24.52
CA THR A 403 -8.94 8.45 24.51
C THR A 403 -7.45 8.29 24.29
N VAL A 404 -6.93 8.96 23.26
CA VAL A 404 -5.52 8.92 22.86
C VAL A 404 -4.94 10.31 22.98
N THR A 405 -3.77 10.43 23.62
CA THR A 405 -3.02 11.68 23.70
C THR A 405 -1.58 11.46 23.27
N PHE A 406 -1.14 12.19 22.25
CA PHE A 406 0.21 12.19 21.72
C PHE A 406 1.00 13.39 22.26
N THR A 407 2.24 13.12 22.62
CA THR A 407 3.29 14.11 22.89
C THR A 407 4.59 13.58 22.31
N ARG A 408 5.61 14.43 22.19
CA ARG A 408 6.90 14.03 21.64
C ARG A 408 7.52 12.86 22.41
N GLU A 409 7.48 12.90 23.73
CA GLU A 409 8.06 11.87 24.62
C GLU A 409 7.11 10.70 24.88
N ARG A 410 5.79 10.94 24.82
CA ARG A 410 4.80 10.05 25.45
C ARG A 410 3.53 9.88 24.60
N LEU A 411 3.06 8.64 24.54
CA LEU A 411 1.73 8.27 24.11
C LEU A 411 0.93 7.74 25.31
N THR A 412 -0.25 8.30 25.55
CA THR A 412 -1.18 7.82 26.58
C THR A 412 -2.48 7.35 25.94
N VAL A 413 -2.88 6.12 26.24
CA VAL A 413 -4.13 5.53 25.74
C VAL A 413 -4.99 5.07 26.91
N ARG A 414 -6.19 5.63 27.02
CA ARG A 414 -7.21 5.24 27.98
C ARG A 414 -8.35 4.58 27.23
N ASP A 415 -8.60 3.31 27.53
CA ASP A 415 -9.66 2.53 26.95
C ASP A 415 -10.69 2.13 28.02
N GLU A 416 -11.96 2.27 27.69
CA GLU A 416 -13.10 1.76 28.43
C GLU A 416 -13.93 0.86 27.51
N GLY A 417 -14.38 -0.30 27.98
CA GLY A 417 -15.18 -1.21 27.15
C GLY A 417 -16.15 -2.08 27.95
N SER A 418 -17.31 -2.35 27.36
CA SER A 418 -18.41 -3.12 27.97
C SER A 418 -18.85 -4.28 27.06
N GLY A 419 -19.52 -5.28 27.63
CA GLY A 419 -20.10 -6.40 26.87
C GLY A 419 -19.15 -7.56 26.55
N ALA A 420 -17.83 -7.41 26.73
CA ALA A 420 -16.87 -8.52 26.69
C ALA A 420 -16.20 -8.76 28.06
N LYS A 421 -15.90 -10.03 28.36
CA LYS A 421 -15.27 -10.44 29.63
C LYS A 421 -13.81 -10.01 29.73
N GLU A 422 -13.12 -9.98 28.59
CA GLU A 422 -11.68 -9.75 28.51
C GLU A 422 -11.39 -8.87 27.31
N TRP A 423 -10.44 -7.96 27.48
CA TRP A 423 -10.01 -7.01 26.47
C TRP A 423 -8.49 -6.91 26.41
N ILE A 424 -7.98 -6.54 25.24
CA ILE A 424 -6.55 -6.34 25.00
C ILE A 424 -6.36 -4.99 24.31
N GLN A 425 -5.53 -4.11 24.90
CA GLN A 425 -4.94 -3.02 24.14
C GLN A 425 -3.73 -3.58 23.39
N HIS A 426 -3.75 -3.43 22.07
CA HIS A 426 -2.65 -3.80 21.20
C HIS A 426 -1.80 -2.57 20.88
N PHE A 427 -0.50 -2.76 20.80
CA PHE A 427 0.45 -1.72 20.41
C PHE A 427 1.47 -2.33 19.45
N GLN A 428 1.27 -2.08 18.16
CA GLN A 428 2.04 -2.68 17.10
C GLN A 428 3.37 -1.91 16.94
N LEU A 429 4.44 -2.42 17.57
CA LEU A 429 5.76 -1.81 17.44
C LEU A 429 6.23 -1.87 15.99
N ALA A 430 6.81 -0.77 15.52
CA ALA A 430 7.50 -0.77 14.24
C ALA A 430 8.66 -1.81 14.24
N PRO A 431 9.01 -2.38 13.08
CA PRO A 431 10.22 -3.19 12.97
C PRO A 431 11.47 -2.43 13.47
N GLY A 432 12.39 -3.13 14.12
CA GLY A 432 13.60 -2.55 14.73
C GLY A 432 13.54 -2.42 16.26
N TRP A 433 12.36 -2.57 16.87
CA TRP A 433 12.20 -2.65 18.32
C TRP A 433 12.29 -4.10 18.82
N THR A 434 13.02 -4.31 19.92
CA THR A 434 13.10 -5.59 20.63
C THR A 434 12.57 -5.44 22.06
N PRO A 435 11.60 -6.26 22.50
CA PRO A 435 11.07 -6.20 23.85
C PRO A 435 12.13 -6.40 24.93
N THR A 436 11.93 -5.73 26.06
CA THR A 436 12.72 -5.86 27.29
C THR A 436 11.76 -6.13 28.45
N ARG A 437 12.27 -6.23 29.68
CA ARG A 437 11.43 -6.45 30.87
C ARG A 437 10.46 -5.30 31.16
N THR A 438 10.78 -4.07 30.72
CA THR A 438 10.03 -2.85 31.07
C THR A 438 9.51 -2.10 29.84
N GLY A 439 9.62 -2.68 28.65
CA GLY A 439 9.17 -2.09 27.39
C GLY A 439 9.96 -2.64 26.21
N ALA A 440 10.70 -1.81 25.49
CA ALA A 440 11.49 -2.23 24.33
C ALA A 440 12.76 -1.37 24.12
N ARG A 441 13.70 -1.87 23.32
CA ARG A 441 14.89 -1.16 22.85
C ARG A 441 14.91 -1.16 21.33
N HIS A 442 15.13 0.01 20.74
CA HIS A 442 15.29 0.16 19.30
C HIS A 442 16.75 -0.08 18.90
N GLU A 443 16.99 -0.50 17.66
CA GLU A 443 18.33 -0.68 17.10
C GLU A 443 19.20 0.59 17.12
N SER A 444 18.58 1.78 17.11
CA SER A 444 19.29 3.07 17.26
C SER A 444 19.78 3.34 18.69
N GLY A 445 19.47 2.48 19.66
CA GLY A 445 19.78 2.67 21.08
C GLY A 445 18.67 3.36 21.88
N ALA A 446 17.66 3.94 21.22
CA ALA A 446 16.48 4.49 21.89
C ALA A 446 15.76 3.41 22.71
N THR A 447 15.07 3.83 23.77
CA THR A 447 14.31 2.93 24.64
C THR A 447 12.87 3.36 24.75
N LEU A 448 11.99 2.38 24.93
CA LEU A 448 10.57 2.55 25.14
C LEU A 448 10.24 1.93 26.49
N THR A 449 9.60 2.69 27.37
CA THR A 449 9.02 2.16 28.60
C THR A 449 7.52 2.03 28.42
N ILE A 450 6.93 0.94 28.90
CA ILE A 450 5.48 0.74 28.96
C ILE A 450 5.04 0.70 30.42
N ASP A 451 4.11 1.59 30.77
CA ASP A 451 3.38 1.54 32.04
C ASP A 451 2.00 0.95 31.78
N CYS A 452 1.85 -0.31 32.19
CA CYS A 452 0.63 -1.09 32.04
C CYS A 452 0.61 -2.21 33.07
N PRO A 453 -0.51 -2.42 33.81
CA PRO A 453 -0.52 -3.34 34.96
C PRO A 453 -0.19 -4.79 34.60
N ARG A 454 -0.60 -5.24 33.41
CA ARG A 454 -0.42 -6.60 32.91
C ARG A 454 -0.16 -6.58 31.42
N TRP A 455 1.10 -6.44 31.06
CA TRP A 455 1.52 -6.46 29.67
C TRP A 455 2.40 -7.67 29.35
N LYS A 456 2.42 -8.05 28.07
CA LYS A 456 3.36 -9.00 27.49
C LYS A 456 3.72 -8.57 26.08
N ALA A 457 4.90 -8.97 25.60
CA ALA A 457 5.21 -8.87 24.18
C ALA A 457 4.82 -10.18 23.47
N VAL A 458 4.22 -10.05 22.30
CA VAL A 458 3.89 -11.18 21.41
C VAL A 458 4.61 -10.97 20.09
N GLU A 459 5.34 -11.98 19.65
CA GLU A 459 5.98 -11.97 18.34
C GLU A 459 4.92 -12.09 17.25
N VAL A 460 5.02 -11.22 16.25
CA VAL A 460 4.09 -11.13 15.11
C VAL A 460 4.87 -10.84 13.83
N GLU A 461 4.18 -10.81 12.69
CA GLU A 461 4.77 -10.41 11.40
C GLU A 461 4.36 -8.98 11.05
N ALA A 462 5.27 -8.21 10.47
CA ALA A 462 4.98 -6.98 9.74
C ALA A 462 5.18 -7.20 8.24
N PHE A 463 4.27 -6.66 7.42
CA PHE A 463 4.33 -6.80 5.97
C PHE A 463 4.86 -5.49 5.37
N THR A 464 6.17 -5.46 5.13
CA THR A 464 6.89 -4.25 4.69
C THR A 464 7.02 -4.13 3.18
N ALA A 465 6.79 -5.22 2.46
CA ALA A 465 6.67 -5.25 1.01
C ALA A 465 5.79 -6.41 0.54
N TRP A 466 5.40 -6.38 -0.74
CA TRP A 466 4.57 -7.44 -1.34
C TRP A 466 5.23 -8.81 -1.17
N ARG A 467 4.47 -9.77 -0.60
CA ARG A 467 4.93 -11.12 -0.27
C ARG A 467 6.22 -11.15 0.57
N THR A 468 6.43 -10.11 1.39
CA THR A 468 7.56 -10.00 2.31
C THR A 468 7.03 -9.82 3.73
N ALA A 469 7.46 -10.69 4.64
CA ALA A 469 7.16 -10.59 6.05
C ALA A 469 8.48 -10.46 6.83
N VAL A 470 8.48 -9.61 7.84
CA VAL A 470 9.60 -9.46 8.78
C VAL A 470 9.11 -9.65 10.22
N PRO A 471 9.94 -10.17 11.13
CA PRO A 471 9.59 -10.25 12.54
C PRO A 471 9.28 -8.88 13.13
N ALA A 472 8.25 -8.81 13.97
CA ALA A 472 7.86 -7.62 14.70
C ALA A 472 7.19 -8.00 16.03
N TRP A 473 6.73 -6.99 16.79
CA TRP A 473 6.23 -7.20 18.14
C TRP A 473 4.95 -6.42 18.40
N ASP A 474 4.00 -7.08 19.05
CA ASP A 474 2.79 -6.49 19.63
C ASP A 474 2.93 -6.44 21.16
N LEU A 475 2.89 -5.25 21.74
CA LEU A 475 2.80 -5.10 23.20
C LEU A 475 1.33 -5.17 23.59
N GLN A 476 0.94 -6.23 24.30
CA GLN A 476 -0.45 -6.49 24.67
C GLN A 476 -0.68 -6.15 26.13
N CYS A 477 -1.63 -5.25 26.39
CA CYS A 477 -2.10 -4.87 27.71
C CYS A 477 -3.49 -5.45 27.97
N ARG A 478 -3.56 -6.42 28.87
CA ARG A 478 -4.77 -7.23 29.07
C ARG A 478 -5.54 -6.79 30.30
N VAL A 479 -6.85 -6.61 30.15
CA VAL A 479 -7.77 -6.27 31.23
C VAL A 479 -8.98 -7.21 31.23
N THR A 480 -9.45 -7.58 32.41
CA THR A 480 -10.65 -8.39 32.60
C THR A 480 -11.72 -7.52 33.23
N ALA A 481 -12.89 -7.47 32.62
CA ALA A 481 -14.05 -6.82 33.20
C ALA A 481 -14.52 -7.63 34.42
N LYS A 482 -14.75 -6.96 35.55
CA LYS A 482 -15.48 -7.61 36.64
C LYS A 482 -16.95 -7.73 36.26
N LYS A 483 -17.66 -8.69 36.84
CA LYS A 483 -19.07 -8.90 36.56
C LYS A 483 -19.86 -7.61 36.87
N GLY A 484 -20.47 -7.01 35.85
CA GLY A 484 -21.25 -5.77 35.97
C GLY A 484 -20.43 -4.48 35.99
N GLU A 485 -19.12 -4.54 35.76
CA GLU A 485 -18.24 -3.37 35.61
C GLU A 485 -17.67 -3.32 34.19
N ASP A 486 -17.40 -2.12 33.68
CA ASP A 486 -16.68 -1.93 32.43
C ASP A 486 -15.19 -2.27 32.60
N ALA A 487 -14.58 -2.84 31.56
CA ALA A 487 -13.14 -2.96 31.50
C ALA A 487 -12.51 -1.58 31.29
N ARG A 488 -11.51 -1.24 32.11
CA ARG A 488 -10.77 0.02 31.97
C ARG A 488 -9.27 -0.23 31.96
N ALA A 489 -8.58 0.33 30.98
CA ALA A 489 -7.13 0.24 30.86
C ALA A 489 -6.56 1.61 30.55
N THR A 490 -5.50 2.01 31.26
CA THR A 490 -4.67 3.15 30.89
C THR A 490 -3.26 2.62 30.67
N THR A 491 -2.73 2.86 29.48
CA THR A 491 -1.36 2.50 29.12
C THR A 491 -0.62 3.75 28.71
N THR A 492 0.61 3.89 29.20
CA THR A 492 1.51 4.95 28.80
C THR A 492 2.78 4.36 28.19
N LEU A 493 3.09 4.77 26.96
CA LEU A 493 4.36 4.50 26.30
C LEU A 493 5.23 5.75 26.38
N THR A 494 6.47 5.61 26.86
CA THR A 494 7.44 6.73 26.93
C THR A 494 8.71 6.39 26.17
N VAL A 495 9.06 7.20 25.18
CA VAL A 495 10.29 7.06 24.40
C VAL A 495 11.38 7.90 25.04
N ASN A 496 12.54 7.30 25.28
CA ASN A 496 13.76 8.03 25.58
C ASN A 496 14.71 7.85 24.39
N PRO A 497 15.13 8.95 23.72
CA PRO A 497 16.08 8.86 22.61
C PRO A 497 17.44 8.33 23.08
N SER A 498 18.28 7.92 22.14
CA SER A 498 19.67 7.57 22.45
C SER A 498 20.42 8.81 22.96
N VAL A 499 21.35 8.62 23.90
CA VAL A 499 22.17 9.71 24.48
C VAL A 499 23.13 10.32 23.45
N ASP A 500 23.41 9.59 22.36
CA ASP A 500 24.38 9.96 21.33
C ASP A 500 23.73 10.48 20.02
N GLY A 501 22.43 10.82 20.05
CA GLY A 501 21.63 11.21 18.87
C GLY A 501 21.19 12.67 18.86
#